data_AF-R6IRP7-F1
#
_entry.id   AF-R6IRP7-F1
#
_cell.length_a   1.000
_cell.length_b   1.000
_cell.length_c   1.000
_cell.angle_alpha   90.00
_cell.angle_beta   90.00
_cell.angle_gamma   90.00
#
_symmetry.space_group_name_H-M   'P 1'
#
loop_
_entity.id
_entity.type
_entity.pdbx_description
1 polymer ?
#
loop_
_entity_poly.entity_id
_entity_poly.type
_entity_poly.pdbx_seq_one_letter_code
_entity_poly.pdbx_strand_id
1 'polypeptide(L)'
;MKKKQKRFYSNDKRGQKWTEPEVGRPIDFADKYIEPRTQAGQAELDRERRKKGPAFQKATPGQVVRRVLLVLLGLVLLYAGYILMDAWMDLHAMPAAQTDTVDGNTISTVALEAKAAKVDSLSLDGAVMLDAMMDDLSSGGYTAACFDIKRADGTVGYASTLGTVAAAGAVSSPAGDLRSSCQKLGKNDLLVLGHIVCYPDNVQTAANPAWAVKSGKTAYTDPAGNRYLNPDSTEVYNYIRSLVEESVRAGVTVFVLEGTELPQAAGTFNHNGFADLSKRLTADLGQDVKFLQPVAVNITSTATADLKKEVADKCTQNPNENQIYAITCPEKSRRAVKQLLDDRGCTCYLITE
;
A
#
# COMPACT_ATOMS: atom_id res chain seq x y z
N MET A 1 27.30 66.29 96.57
CA MET A 1 27.34 67.67 96.01
C MET A 1 26.85 67.68 94.56
N LYS A 2 25.81 68.49 94.31
CA LYS A 2 25.31 69.13 93.07
C LYS A 2 25.12 68.30 91.77
N LYS A 3 23.83 67.98 91.48
CA LYS A 3 23.29 67.55 90.18
C LYS A 3 23.57 68.61 89.10
N LYS A 4 24.23 68.23 88.01
CA LYS A 4 24.44 69.04 86.80
C LYS A 4 23.10 69.17 86.04
N GLN A 5 22.63 70.41 85.87
CA GLN A 5 21.46 70.72 85.03
C GLN A 5 21.79 70.47 83.54
N LYS A 6 20.89 69.76 82.85
CA LYS A 6 20.96 69.51 81.41
C LYS A 6 20.47 70.76 80.68
N ARG A 7 21.35 71.38 79.88
CA ARG A 7 21.00 72.49 78.98
C ARG A 7 20.40 71.92 77.70
N PHE A 8 19.12 72.18 77.46
CA PHE A 8 18.45 71.87 76.19
C PHE A 8 18.84 72.94 75.14
N TYR A 9 19.02 72.52 73.88
CA TYR A 9 19.37 73.38 72.76
C TYR A 9 18.28 74.43 72.48
N SER A 10 18.65 75.71 72.34
CA SER A 10 17.77 76.77 71.85
C SER A 10 17.60 76.65 70.33
N ASN A 11 16.37 76.83 69.84
CA ASN A 11 16.00 76.57 68.45
C ASN A 11 15.89 77.87 67.65
N ASP A 12 16.94 78.68 67.68
CA ASP A 12 16.93 80.09 67.22
C ASP A 12 16.94 80.25 65.69
N LYS A 13 16.83 79.15 64.94
CA LYS A 13 16.79 79.14 63.47
C LYS A 13 15.61 78.34 62.88
N ARG A 14 14.60 78.03 63.69
CA ARG A 14 13.37 77.38 63.22
C ARG A 14 12.53 78.38 62.43
N GLY A 15 12.47 78.24 61.10
CA GLY A 15 11.55 78.99 60.24
C GLY A 15 12.18 79.81 59.12
N GLN A 16 13.49 79.77 58.92
CA GLN A 16 14.12 80.38 57.74
C GLN A 16 13.85 79.50 56.51
N LYS A 17 13.05 79.99 55.57
CA LYS A 17 12.90 79.38 54.24
C LYS A 17 14.13 79.72 53.41
N TRP A 18 14.73 78.71 52.81
CA TRP A 18 15.82 78.87 51.83
C TRP A 18 15.35 79.77 50.68
N THR A 19 16.10 80.82 50.37
CA THR A 19 15.74 81.84 49.37
C THR A 19 16.60 81.79 48.11
N GLU A 20 17.40 80.73 47.94
CA GLU A 20 18.10 80.46 46.68
C GLU A 20 17.26 79.54 45.78
N PRO A 21 17.07 79.87 44.49
CA PRO A 21 16.45 78.96 43.54
C PRO A 21 17.35 77.74 43.33
N GLU A 22 16.79 76.55 43.36
CA GLU A 22 17.52 75.29 43.13
C GLU A 22 18.02 75.24 41.69
N VAL A 23 19.33 75.44 41.47
CA VAL A 23 19.98 75.31 40.16
C VAL A 23 20.74 73.99 40.12
N GLY A 24 20.12 72.95 39.56
CA GLY A 24 20.75 71.64 39.41
C GLY A 24 19.91 70.67 38.58
N ARG A 25 20.57 69.80 37.79
CA ARG A 25 19.92 68.68 37.10
C ARG A 25 19.43 67.67 38.14
N PRO A 26 18.23 67.08 37.99
CA PRO A 26 17.79 65.98 38.87
C PRO A 26 18.79 64.83 38.76
N ILE A 27 19.36 64.44 39.91
CA ILE A 27 20.29 63.33 40.02
C ILE A 27 19.45 62.07 40.17
N ASP A 28 19.52 61.17 39.18
CA ASP A 28 18.90 59.84 39.27
C ASP A 28 19.74 58.96 40.22
N PHE A 29 19.12 58.01 40.91
CA PHE A 29 19.79 57.09 41.84
C PHE A 29 20.99 56.36 41.20
N ALA A 30 20.99 56.19 39.88
CA ALA A 30 22.07 55.60 39.11
C ALA A 30 23.37 56.45 39.10
N ASP A 31 23.25 57.79 39.15
CA ASP A 31 24.41 58.70 39.09
C ASP A 31 25.23 58.68 40.41
N LYS A 32 24.68 58.13 41.50
CA LYS A 32 25.36 58.05 42.81
C LYS A 32 26.48 56.99 42.86
N TYR A 33 26.52 56.08 41.90
CA TYR A 33 27.51 54.98 41.85
C TYR A 33 28.53 55.15 40.72
N ILE A 34 28.52 56.27 40.00
CA ILE A 34 29.53 56.57 38.99
C ILE A 34 30.70 57.26 39.69
N GLU A 35 31.76 56.50 39.98
CA GLU A 35 33.00 57.08 40.49
C GLU A 35 33.54 58.14 39.51
N PRO A 36 34.13 59.25 40.00
CA PRO A 36 34.75 60.25 39.14
C PRO A 36 35.95 59.61 38.42
N ARG A 37 35.74 59.18 37.17
CA ARG A 37 36.77 58.54 36.35
C ARG A 37 37.87 59.54 36.00
N THR A 38 39.11 59.13 36.26
CA THR A 38 40.33 59.83 35.90
C THR A 38 40.54 59.86 34.38
N GLN A 39 41.20 60.92 33.88
CA GLN A 39 41.49 61.14 32.45
C GLN A 39 42.18 59.96 31.74
N ALA A 40 42.84 59.07 32.49
CA ALA A 40 43.46 57.85 31.97
C ALA A 40 42.41 56.88 31.35
N GLY A 41 41.21 56.78 31.93
CA GLY A 41 40.14 55.92 31.42
C GLY A 41 39.49 56.45 30.13
N GLN A 42 39.53 57.77 29.89
CA GLN A 42 39.08 58.36 28.62
C GLN A 42 40.09 58.10 27.49
N ALA A 43 41.39 58.18 27.77
CA ALA A 43 42.42 57.90 26.78
C ALA A 43 42.42 56.42 26.34
N GLU A 44 42.07 55.50 27.24
CA GLU A 44 41.96 54.06 26.94
C GLU A 44 40.73 53.77 26.06
N LEU A 45 39.60 54.42 26.33
CA LEU A 45 38.40 54.37 25.48
C LEU A 45 38.61 55.02 24.10
N ASP A 46 39.37 56.11 24.00
CA ASP A 46 39.71 56.72 22.71
C ASP A 46 40.68 55.84 21.89
N ARG A 47 41.53 55.06 22.57
CA ARG A 47 42.37 54.04 21.93
C ARG A 47 41.55 52.84 21.44
N GLU A 48 40.52 52.44 22.19
CA GLU A 48 39.54 51.43 21.74
C GLU A 48 38.66 51.93 20.59
N ARG A 49 38.26 53.22 20.61
CA ARG A 49 37.52 53.86 19.50
C ARG A 49 38.37 53.97 18.24
N ARG A 50 39.68 54.27 18.36
CA ARG A 50 40.61 54.29 17.20
C ARG A 50 40.87 52.90 16.61
N LYS A 51 40.77 51.82 17.40
CA LYS A 51 40.89 50.44 16.89
C LYS A 51 39.64 49.95 16.15
N LYS A 52 38.49 50.62 16.32
CA LYS A 52 37.27 50.38 15.54
C LYS A 52 37.24 51.32 14.34
N GLY A 53 38.12 51.06 13.37
CA GLY A 53 37.83 51.48 11.98
C GLY A 53 36.49 50.84 11.55
N PRO A 54 35.75 51.45 10.60
CA PRO A 54 34.43 50.94 10.22
C PRO A 54 34.54 49.45 9.85
N ALA A 55 33.81 48.60 10.58
CA ALA A 55 33.72 47.16 10.36
C ALA A 55 32.88 46.82 9.12
N PHE A 56 33.01 47.64 8.09
CA PHE A 56 32.43 47.43 6.78
C PHE A 56 33.49 47.86 5.76
N GLN A 57 34.38 46.93 5.43
CA GLN A 57 35.11 47.03 4.18
C GLN A 57 34.04 47.13 3.10
N LYS A 58 33.89 48.32 2.49
CA LYS A 58 33.05 48.49 1.30
C LYS A 58 33.53 47.43 0.32
N ALA A 59 32.72 46.40 0.08
CA ALA A 59 33.07 45.35 -0.87
C ALA A 59 33.38 46.06 -2.19
N THR A 60 34.64 45.98 -2.64
CA THR A 60 35.04 46.49 -3.95
C THR A 60 34.06 45.91 -4.98
N PRO A 61 33.57 46.67 -5.97
CA PRO A 61 32.54 46.20 -6.90
C PRO A 61 32.90 44.85 -7.54
N GLY A 62 34.20 44.59 -7.77
CA GLY A 62 34.68 43.30 -8.26
C GLY A 62 34.43 42.09 -7.34
N GLN A 63 34.39 42.25 -6.02
CA GLN A 63 34.08 41.17 -5.08
C GLN A 63 32.59 40.84 -5.05
N VAL A 64 31.72 41.85 -5.18
CA VAL A 64 30.27 41.65 -5.31
C VAL A 64 29.96 40.97 -6.64
N VAL A 65 30.56 41.45 -7.73
CA VAL A 65 30.41 40.83 -9.06
C VAL A 65 30.87 39.38 -9.03
N ARG A 66 32.02 39.07 -8.42
CA ARG A 66 32.50 37.67 -8.30
C ARG A 66 31.54 36.77 -7.51
N ARG A 67 30.93 37.29 -6.44
CA ARG A 67 29.93 36.54 -5.65
C ARG A 67 28.65 36.32 -6.44
N VAL A 68 28.17 37.32 -7.17
CA VAL A 68 27.01 37.20 -8.06
C VAL A 68 27.29 36.21 -9.19
N LEU A 69 28.48 36.24 -9.79
CA LEU A 69 28.89 35.30 -10.83
C LEU A 69 28.94 33.86 -10.33
N LEU A 70 29.42 33.63 -9.10
CA LEU A 70 29.42 32.30 -8.48
C LEU A 70 28.00 31.78 -8.22
N VAL A 71 27.09 32.65 -7.77
CA VAL A 71 25.68 32.28 -7.56
C VAL A 71 25.00 31.98 -8.89
N LEU A 72 25.24 32.79 -9.93
CA LEU A 72 24.72 32.55 -11.27
C LEU A 72 25.27 31.24 -11.86
N LEU A 73 26.56 30.96 -11.69
CA LEU A 73 27.19 29.72 -12.15
C LEU A 73 26.61 28.51 -11.40
N GLY A 74 26.34 28.63 -10.10
CA GLY A 74 25.62 27.61 -9.34
C GLY A 74 24.20 27.35 -9.86
N LEU A 75 23.46 28.41 -10.21
CA LEU A 75 22.14 28.31 -10.83
C LEU A 75 22.19 27.64 -12.21
N VAL A 76 23.20 27.96 -13.04
CA VAL A 76 23.39 27.33 -14.34
C VAL A 76 23.72 25.84 -14.18
N LEU A 77 24.57 25.46 -13.23
CA LEU A 77 24.88 24.06 -12.94
C LEU A 77 23.66 23.29 -12.43
N LEU A 78 22.83 23.92 -11.61
CA LEU A 78 21.60 23.32 -11.11
C LEU A 78 20.59 23.13 -12.25
N TYR A 79 20.46 24.11 -13.15
CA TYR A 79 19.60 24.02 -14.32
C TYR A 79 20.10 22.98 -15.34
N ALA A 80 21.40 22.94 -15.60
CA ALA A 80 22.02 21.93 -16.46
C ALA A 80 21.89 20.53 -15.87
N GLY A 81 22.07 20.38 -14.55
CA GLY A 81 21.84 19.12 -13.83
C GLY A 81 20.38 18.68 -13.89
N TYR A 82 19.44 19.62 -13.83
CA TYR A 82 18.01 19.34 -14.00
C TYR A 82 17.70 18.82 -15.41
N ILE A 83 18.22 19.48 -16.45
CA ILE A 83 18.04 19.04 -17.84
C ILE A 83 18.69 17.67 -18.09
N LEU A 84 19.88 17.42 -17.53
CA LEU A 84 20.55 16.13 -17.66
C LEU A 84 19.78 15.02 -16.93
N MET A 85 19.15 15.34 -15.79
CA MET A 85 18.31 14.39 -15.07
C MET A 85 17.00 14.12 -15.81
N ASP A 86 16.36 15.12 -16.41
CA ASP A 86 15.19 14.94 -17.30
C ASP A 86 15.55 14.06 -18.50
N ALA A 87 16.65 14.34 -19.20
CA ALA A 87 17.08 13.54 -20.34
C ALA A 87 17.51 12.12 -19.95
N TRP A 88 18.11 11.94 -18.76
CA TRP A 88 18.47 10.62 -18.24
C TRP A 88 17.22 9.83 -17.81
N MET A 89 16.24 10.52 -17.23
CA MET A 89 14.90 9.97 -16.98
C MET A 89 14.19 9.60 -18.27
N ASP A 90 14.24 10.39 -19.35
CA ASP A 90 13.60 10.03 -20.62
C ASP A 90 14.27 8.84 -21.32
N LEU A 91 15.60 8.70 -21.19
CA LEU A 91 16.35 7.61 -21.82
C LEU A 91 16.25 6.28 -21.06
N HIS A 92 16.07 6.34 -19.73
CA HIS A 92 15.92 5.17 -18.85
C HIS A 92 14.50 5.01 -18.28
N ALA A 93 13.59 5.90 -18.66
CA ALA A 93 12.18 5.71 -18.43
C ALA A 93 11.79 4.45 -19.18
N MET A 94 11.18 3.52 -18.46
CA MET A 94 10.28 2.56 -19.09
C MET A 94 9.36 3.37 -20.00
N PRO A 95 9.09 2.92 -21.25
CA PRO A 95 8.22 3.66 -22.14
C PRO A 95 7.00 4.08 -21.34
N ALA A 96 6.76 5.40 -21.26
CA ALA A 96 5.55 5.90 -20.67
C ALA A 96 4.44 5.07 -21.29
N ALA A 97 3.72 4.32 -20.46
CA ALA A 97 2.50 3.67 -20.88
C ALA A 97 1.74 4.79 -21.59
N GLN A 98 1.58 4.65 -22.90
CA GLN A 98 0.65 5.48 -23.62
C GLN A 98 -0.65 5.25 -22.88
N THR A 99 -1.04 6.26 -22.11
CA THR A 99 -2.42 6.52 -21.80
C THR A 99 -3.02 7.03 -23.11
N ASP A 100 -3.01 6.16 -24.12
CA ASP A 100 -4.17 6.09 -24.97
C ASP A 100 -5.30 5.83 -23.98
N THR A 101 -6.11 6.86 -23.80
CA THR A 101 -7.48 6.77 -23.35
C THR A 101 -8.18 5.68 -24.17
N VAL A 102 -7.89 4.43 -23.85
CA VAL A 102 -8.86 3.35 -23.92
C VAL A 102 -9.83 3.74 -22.83
N ASP A 103 -11.01 4.15 -23.27
CA ASP A 103 -12.15 4.43 -22.42
C ASP A 103 -12.12 3.48 -21.23
N GLY A 104 -11.96 4.09 -20.05
CA GLY A 104 -12.14 3.42 -18.77
C GLY A 104 -13.57 2.94 -18.70
N ASN A 105 -13.84 1.80 -19.32
CA ASN A 105 -14.91 0.92 -18.96
C ASN A 105 -14.53 0.40 -17.58
N THR A 106 -14.92 1.17 -16.57
CA THR A 106 -15.43 0.70 -15.30
C THR A 106 -15.72 -0.81 -15.34
N ILE A 107 -14.73 -1.63 -14.97
CA ILE A 107 -14.87 -3.09 -14.84
C ILE A 107 -15.96 -3.42 -13.79
N SER A 108 -16.26 -2.46 -12.92
CA SER A 108 -17.35 -2.50 -11.94
C SER A 108 -18.75 -2.29 -12.51
N THR A 109 -18.92 -1.92 -13.79
CA THR A 109 -20.26 -1.71 -14.41
C THR A 109 -20.44 -2.37 -15.78
N VAL A 110 -19.36 -2.84 -16.41
CA VAL A 110 -19.45 -3.69 -17.60
C VAL A 110 -19.60 -5.12 -17.12
N ALA A 111 -20.66 -5.80 -17.59
CA ALA A 111 -20.82 -7.24 -17.40
C ALA A 111 -19.52 -7.93 -17.81
N LEU A 112 -18.81 -8.50 -16.83
CA LEU A 112 -17.54 -9.16 -17.09
C LEU A 112 -17.83 -10.34 -18.01
N GLU A 113 -17.09 -10.49 -19.12
CA GLU A 113 -17.15 -11.68 -19.95
C GLU A 113 -15.85 -12.47 -19.78
N ALA A 114 -15.78 -13.25 -18.70
CA ALA A 114 -14.64 -14.09 -18.40
C ALA A 114 -14.93 -15.54 -18.82
N LYS A 115 -14.44 -15.93 -19.99
CA LYS A 115 -14.37 -17.34 -20.43
C LYS A 115 -13.00 -17.87 -20.02
N ALA A 116 -12.89 -18.33 -18.79
CA ALA A 116 -11.63 -18.70 -18.16
C ALA A 116 -11.39 -20.21 -18.18
N ALA A 117 -10.13 -20.61 -18.37
CA ALA A 117 -9.65 -21.95 -18.02
C ALA A 117 -8.62 -21.86 -16.90
N LYS A 118 -8.61 -22.86 -16.01
CA LYS A 118 -7.70 -22.89 -14.87
C LYS A 118 -6.29 -23.34 -15.26
N VAL A 119 -5.38 -22.47 -14.83
CA VAL A 119 -3.93 -22.39 -14.92
C VAL A 119 -3.10 -23.20 -13.93
N ASP A 120 -2.45 -24.32 -14.28
CA ASP A 120 -1.47 -24.94 -13.37
C ASP A 120 -0.23 -24.08 -13.12
N SER A 121 0.28 -24.06 -11.89
CA SER A 121 1.44 -23.23 -11.51
C SER A 121 2.74 -23.60 -12.23
N LEU A 122 2.86 -24.84 -12.71
CA LEU A 122 4.03 -25.29 -13.48
C LEU A 122 4.15 -24.53 -14.81
N SER A 123 3.03 -24.13 -15.40
CA SER A 123 3.03 -23.40 -16.67
C SER A 123 3.51 -21.95 -16.54
N LEU A 124 3.50 -21.38 -15.33
CA LEU A 124 3.94 -20.01 -15.04
C LEU A 124 5.46 -19.83 -15.08
N ASP A 125 6.24 -20.92 -14.99
CA ASP A 125 7.71 -20.88 -14.90
C ASP A 125 8.39 -21.10 -16.26
N GLY A 126 7.71 -21.79 -17.19
CA GLY A 126 8.26 -22.11 -18.49
C GLY A 126 7.73 -21.17 -19.56
N ALA A 127 8.55 -20.27 -20.11
CA ALA A 127 8.16 -19.43 -21.24
C ALA A 127 7.49 -20.26 -22.37
N VAL A 128 8.04 -21.43 -22.69
CA VAL A 128 7.51 -22.33 -23.73
C VAL A 128 6.17 -22.96 -23.33
N MET A 129 5.98 -23.32 -22.05
CA MET A 129 4.73 -23.92 -21.57
C MET A 129 3.61 -22.88 -21.47
N LEU A 130 3.96 -21.66 -21.07
CA LEU A 130 3.06 -20.52 -21.06
C LEU A 130 2.63 -20.15 -22.49
N ASP A 131 3.56 -20.13 -23.44
CA ASP A 131 3.24 -19.83 -24.85
C ASP A 131 2.31 -20.92 -25.44
N ALA A 132 2.61 -22.21 -25.21
CA ALA A 132 1.74 -23.30 -25.65
C ALA A 132 0.35 -23.27 -25.00
N MET A 133 0.26 -22.84 -23.73
CA MET A 133 -1.00 -22.63 -23.04
C MET A 133 -1.78 -21.45 -23.65
N MET A 134 -1.12 -20.33 -23.96
CA MET A 134 -1.76 -19.20 -24.65
C MET A 134 -2.31 -19.63 -26.01
N ASP A 135 -1.60 -20.49 -26.74
CA ASP A 135 -2.07 -21.06 -28.00
C ASP A 135 -3.30 -21.97 -27.79
N ASP A 136 -3.32 -22.83 -26.76
CA ASP A 136 -4.51 -23.64 -26.42
C ASP A 136 -5.71 -22.77 -26.00
N LEU A 137 -5.47 -21.70 -25.22
CA LEU A 137 -6.52 -20.77 -24.83
C LEU A 137 -7.10 -20.03 -26.04
N SER A 138 -6.23 -19.50 -26.89
CA SER A 138 -6.61 -18.75 -28.09
C SER A 138 -7.34 -19.65 -29.09
N SER A 139 -6.82 -20.86 -29.34
CA SER A 139 -7.47 -21.85 -30.21
C SER A 139 -8.77 -22.41 -29.63
N GLY A 140 -8.87 -22.49 -28.29
CA GLY A 140 -10.08 -22.84 -27.58
C GLY A 140 -11.12 -21.72 -27.51
N GLY A 141 -10.76 -20.48 -27.89
CA GLY A 141 -11.63 -19.31 -27.79
C GLY A 141 -11.93 -18.90 -26.34
N TYR A 142 -10.95 -19.05 -25.45
CA TYR A 142 -10.99 -18.52 -24.09
C TYR A 142 -10.50 -17.07 -24.11
N THR A 143 -11.15 -16.21 -23.31
CA THR A 143 -10.80 -14.79 -23.19
C THR A 143 -9.99 -14.50 -21.93
N ALA A 144 -9.85 -15.49 -21.06
CA ALA A 144 -9.20 -15.32 -19.78
C ALA A 144 -8.46 -16.58 -19.31
N ALA A 145 -7.45 -16.38 -18.47
CA ALA A 145 -6.67 -17.42 -17.82
C ALA A 145 -6.77 -17.24 -16.30
N CYS A 146 -7.09 -18.30 -15.57
CA CYS A 146 -7.24 -18.24 -14.12
C CYS A 146 -6.12 -18.99 -13.40
N PHE A 147 -5.31 -18.29 -12.60
CA PHE A 147 -4.19 -18.91 -11.87
C PHE A 147 -4.51 -19.10 -10.41
N ASP A 148 -4.00 -20.17 -9.81
CA ASP A 148 -4.05 -20.35 -8.37
C ASP A 148 -3.08 -19.41 -7.66
N ILE A 149 -3.62 -18.37 -7.04
CA ILE A 149 -2.89 -17.54 -6.08
C ILE A 149 -2.68 -18.34 -4.80
N LYS A 150 -3.77 -18.95 -4.30
CA LYS A 150 -3.74 -19.80 -3.11
C LYS A 150 -4.69 -20.99 -3.29
N ARG A 151 -4.16 -22.19 -3.09
CA ARG A 151 -4.86 -23.46 -3.22
C ARG A 151 -5.57 -23.85 -1.92
N ALA A 152 -6.49 -24.82 -2.02
CA ALA A 152 -7.28 -25.32 -0.90
C ALA A 152 -6.45 -26.01 0.19
N ASP A 153 -5.27 -26.54 -0.15
CA ASP A 153 -4.33 -27.10 0.82
C ASP A 153 -3.61 -26.02 1.66
N GLY A 154 -3.72 -24.76 1.24
CA GLY A 154 -3.10 -23.61 1.86
C GLY A 154 -1.85 -23.11 1.16
N THR A 155 -1.36 -23.81 0.13
CA THR A 155 -0.16 -23.44 -0.61
C THR A 155 -0.41 -22.29 -1.59
N VAL A 156 0.62 -21.47 -1.80
CA VAL A 156 0.63 -20.33 -2.71
C VAL A 156 1.25 -20.77 -4.04
N GLY A 157 0.54 -20.56 -5.15
CA GLY A 157 0.88 -21.10 -6.47
C GLY A 157 2.00 -20.37 -7.22
N TYR A 158 2.64 -19.39 -6.60
CA TYR A 158 3.69 -18.58 -7.21
C TYR A 158 4.78 -18.21 -6.20
N ALA A 159 5.90 -17.69 -6.71
CA ALA A 159 7.02 -17.24 -5.89
C ALA A 159 6.70 -15.94 -5.11
N SER A 160 5.88 -16.06 -4.06
CA SER A 160 5.51 -14.93 -3.21
C SER A 160 6.70 -14.38 -2.41
N THR A 161 6.73 -13.07 -2.27
CA THR A 161 7.73 -12.32 -1.49
C THR A 161 7.26 -12.03 -0.06
N LEU A 162 6.05 -12.45 0.30
CA LEU A 162 5.47 -12.20 1.62
C LEU A 162 6.20 -13.00 2.70
N GLY A 163 6.67 -12.29 3.74
CA GLY A 163 7.37 -12.90 4.86
C GLY A 163 6.53 -13.94 5.62
N THR A 164 5.20 -13.77 5.66
CA THR A 164 4.28 -14.74 6.29
C THR A 164 4.20 -16.06 5.51
N VAL A 165 4.22 -16.00 4.18
CA VAL A 165 4.20 -17.18 3.29
C VAL A 165 5.54 -17.90 3.37
N ALA A 166 6.64 -17.15 3.32
CA ALA A 166 7.99 -17.69 3.45
C ALA A 166 8.23 -18.35 4.81
N ALA A 167 7.80 -17.73 5.91
CA ALA A 167 7.95 -18.26 7.26
C ALA A 167 7.15 -19.55 7.48
N ALA A 168 6.00 -19.69 6.83
CA ALA A 168 5.18 -20.89 6.91
C ALA A 168 5.60 -21.99 5.91
N GLY A 169 6.51 -21.69 4.98
CA GLY A 169 6.88 -22.61 3.91
C GLY A 169 5.72 -22.92 2.96
N ALA A 170 4.80 -21.96 2.78
CA ALA A 170 3.55 -22.17 2.05
C ALA A 170 3.70 -22.02 0.53
N VAL A 171 4.88 -21.72 -0.01
CA VAL A 171 5.10 -21.62 -1.46
C VAL A 171 5.10 -23.01 -2.10
N SER A 172 4.30 -23.21 -3.15
CA SER A 172 4.30 -24.47 -3.88
C SER A 172 5.58 -24.67 -4.68
N SER A 173 6.03 -25.93 -4.81
CA SER A 173 7.13 -26.29 -5.70
C SER A 173 6.56 -27.06 -6.92
N PRO A 174 6.77 -26.57 -8.16
CA PRO A 174 7.51 -25.38 -8.54
C PRO A 174 6.74 -24.07 -8.29
N ALA A 175 7.49 -23.01 -8.00
CA ALA A 175 6.97 -21.67 -7.74
C ALA A 175 7.11 -20.83 -9.01
N GLY A 176 6.01 -20.63 -9.74
CA GLY A 176 6.04 -19.87 -10.99
C GLY A 176 6.24 -18.37 -10.79
N ASP A 177 6.74 -17.69 -11.82
CA ASP A 177 6.80 -16.23 -11.88
C ASP A 177 5.46 -15.66 -12.37
N LEU A 178 4.62 -15.29 -11.40
CA LEU A 178 3.30 -14.71 -11.66
C LEU A 178 3.39 -13.39 -12.44
N ARG A 179 4.36 -12.53 -12.13
CA ARG A 179 4.46 -11.18 -12.73
C ARG A 179 4.82 -11.27 -14.20
N SER A 180 5.86 -12.05 -14.54
CA SER A 180 6.26 -12.22 -15.94
C SER A 180 5.15 -12.87 -16.76
N SER A 181 4.41 -13.81 -16.16
CA SER A 181 3.27 -14.47 -16.81
C SER A 181 2.11 -13.51 -17.07
N CYS A 182 1.72 -12.70 -16.08
CA CYS A 182 0.64 -11.71 -16.24
C CYS A 182 0.98 -10.69 -17.33
N GLN A 183 2.23 -10.22 -17.40
CA GLN A 183 2.66 -9.27 -18.43
C GLN A 183 2.58 -9.87 -19.84
N LYS A 184 2.90 -11.15 -20.00
CA LYS A 184 2.78 -11.84 -21.29
C LYS A 184 1.32 -12.07 -21.69
N LEU A 185 0.46 -12.42 -20.73
CA LEU A 185 -0.97 -12.63 -20.99
C LEU A 185 -1.66 -11.32 -21.40
N GLY A 186 -1.35 -10.22 -20.69
CA GLY A 186 -1.85 -8.90 -21.03
C GLY A 186 -1.42 -8.42 -22.43
N LYS A 187 -0.23 -8.80 -22.90
CA LYS A 187 0.21 -8.50 -24.29
C LYS A 187 -0.54 -9.29 -25.37
N ASN A 188 -1.20 -10.38 -25.01
CA ASN A 188 -1.98 -11.23 -25.92
C ASN A 188 -3.50 -11.02 -25.70
N ASP A 189 -3.89 -9.90 -25.09
CA ASP A 189 -5.29 -9.54 -24.80
C ASP A 189 -6.06 -10.60 -23.98
N LEU A 190 -5.34 -11.41 -23.19
CA LEU A 190 -5.93 -12.39 -22.27
C LEU A 190 -6.08 -11.78 -20.87
N LEU A 191 -7.30 -11.82 -20.35
CA LEU A 191 -7.58 -11.38 -18.99
C LEU A 191 -7.01 -12.37 -17.97
N VAL A 192 -6.40 -11.86 -16.90
CA VAL A 192 -5.84 -12.69 -15.83
C VAL A 192 -6.78 -12.71 -14.61
N LEU A 193 -7.25 -13.89 -14.26
CA LEU A 193 -8.01 -14.16 -13.03
C LEU A 193 -7.09 -14.78 -11.96
N GLY A 194 -7.24 -14.35 -10.72
CA GLY A 194 -6.59 -14.95 -9.56
C GLY A 194 -7.58 -15.76 -8.74
N HIS A 195 -7.40 -17.07 -8.68
CA HIS A 195 -8.15 -17.95 -7.79
C HIS A 195 -7.50 -17.99 -6.40
N ILE A 196 -8.27 -17.66 -5.38
CA ILE A 196 -7.80 -17.62 -3.99
C ILE A 196 -8.79 -18.35 -3.09
N VAL A 197 -8.31 -19.43 -2.46
CA VAL A 197 -9.03 -20.07 -1.37
C VAL A 197 -8.77 -19.29 -0.08
N CYS A 198 -9.82 -18.73 0.50
CA CYS A 198 -9.72 -17.74 1.58
C CYS A 198 -9.45 -18.39 2.95
N TYR A 199 -10.45 -19.04 3.55
CA TYR A 199 -10.36 -19.55 4.91
C TYR A 199 -9.77 -20.97 5.05
N PRO A 200 -10.05 -21.94 4.15
CA PRO A 200 -9.38 -23.24 4.20
C PRO A 200 -7.86 -23.10 4.04
N ASP A 201 -7.09 -23.51 5.05
CA ASP A 201 -5.63 -23.42 5.06
C ASP A 201 -5.01 -24.37 6.08
N ASN A 202 -4.31 -25.40 5.60
CA ASN A 202 -3.64 -26.36 6.48
C ASN A 202 -2.22 -25.92 6.85
N VAL A 203 -1.56 -25.14 6.00
CA VAL A 203 -0.16 -24.73 6.17
C VAL A 203 -0.08 -23.61 7.20
N GLN A 204 -0.85 -22.54 7.02
CA GLN A 204 -0.77 -21.38 7.89
C GLN A 204 -1.36 -21.65 9.27
N THR A 205 -2.36 -22.51 9.37
CA THR A 205 -2.91 -22.94 10.68
C THR A 205 -1.93 -23.84 11.43
N ALA A 206 -1.07 -24.59 10.73
CA ALA A 206 0.00 -25.37 11.35
C ALA A 206 1.16 -24.48 11.82
N ALA A 207 1.56 -23.50 11.01
CA ALA A 207 2.62 -22.55 11.36
C ALA A 207 2.18 -21.56 12.47
N ASN A 208 0.92 -21.11 12.42
CA ASN A 208 0.35 -20.14 13.36
C ASN A 208 -0.96 -20.67 13.97
N PRO A 209 -0.89 -21.51 15.03
CA PRO A 209 -2.08 -22.07 15.67
C PRO A 209 -3.04 -21.03 16.28
N ALA A 210 -2.57 -19.81 16.51
CA ALA A 210 -3.39 -18.69 16.98
C ALA A 210 -4.40 -18.19 15.92
N TRP A 211 -4.08 -18.38 14.63
CA TRP A 211 -4.90 -17.93 13.50
C TRP A 211 -5.98 -18.94 13.13
N ALA A 212 -5.89 -20.18 13.61
CA ALA A 212 -6.88 -21.21 13.35
C ALA A 212 -8.20 -20.94 14.06
N VAL A 213 -9.30 -21.30 13.43
CA VAL A 213 -10.59 -21.45 14.12
C VAL A 213 -10.43 -22.46 15.24
N LYS A 214 -10.97 -22.15 16.42
CA LYS A 214 -10.84 -23.00 17.61
C LYS A 214 -12.16 -23.67 17.94
N SER A 215 -12.11 -24.98 18.20
CA SER A 215 -13.17 -25.73 18.87
C SER A 215 -12.71 -26.01 20.29
N GLY A 216 -13.13 -25.15 21.23
CA GLY A 216 -12.63 -25.18 22.61
C GLY A 216 -11.15 -24.78 22.69
N LYS A 217 -10.28 -25.71 23.11
CA LYS A 217 -8.83 -25.47 23.29
C LYS A 217 -7.98 -25.87 22.07
N THR A 218 -8.56 -26.57 21.11
CA THR A 218 -7.86 -27.12 19.95
C THR A 218 -8.33 -26.45 18.66
N ALA A 219 -7.48 -26.46 17.63
CA ALA A 219 -7.88 -26.02 16.30
C ALA A 219 -9.04 -26.90 15.80
N TYR A 220 -10.07 -26.27 15.25
CA TYR A 220 -11.14 -26.97 14.56
C TYR A 220 -10.56 -27.66 13.33
N THR A 221 -10.85 -28.95 13.19
CA THR A 221 -10.49 -29.75 12.02
C THR A 221 -11.76 -30.44 11.55
N ASP A 222 -12.05 -30.34 10.26
CA ASP A 222 -13.21 -31.02 9.69
C ASP A 222 -12.98 -32.55 9.58
N PRO A 223 -14.01 -33.35 9.25
CA PRO A 223 -13.84 -34.79 9.05
C PRO A 223 -12.89 -35.18 7.91
N ALA A 224 -12.61 -34.27 6.98
CA ALA A 224 -11.68 -34.47 5.87
C ALA A 224 -10.23 -34.12 6.24
N GLY A 225 -9.98 -33.60 7.46
CA GLY A 225 -8.66 -33.21 7.94
C GLY A 225 -8.29 -31.76 7.63
N ASN A 226 -9.17 -30.96 7.05
CA ASN A 226 -8.90 -29.55 6.76
C ASN A 226 -9.08 -28.67 7.98
N ARG A 227 -8.22 -27.66 8.06
CA ARG A 227 -8.21 -26.60 9.05
C ARG A 227 -8.56 -25.28 8.38
N TYR A 228 -9.05 -24.37 9.20
CA TYR A 228 -9.60 -23.11 8.72
C TYR A 228 -9.00 -21.94 9.50
N LEU A 229 -8.70 -20.86 8.80
CA LEU A 229 -8.33 -19.57 9.36
C LEU A 229 -9.54 -18.88 9.97
N ASN A 230 -9.31 -18.13 11.04
CA ASN A 230 -10.34 -17.38 11.75
C ASN A 230 -10.71 -16.07 11.02
N PRO A 231 -11.93 -15.91 10.48
CA PRO A 231 -12.37 -14.71 9.78
C PRO A 231 -12.37 -13.44 10.63
N ASP A 232 -12.56 -13.61 11.95
CA ASP A 232 -12.61 -12.48 12.89
C ASP A 232 -11.21 -12.00 13.30
N SER A 233 -10.14 -12.72 12.94
CA SER A 233 -8.77 -12.28 13.17
C SER A 233 -8.37 -11.20 12.15
N THR A 234 -7.86 -10.08 12.67
CA THR A 234 -7.34 -9.00 11.82
C THR A 234 -6.08 -9.44 11.08
N GLU A 235 -5.26 -10.29 11.69
CA GLU A 235 -4.05 -10.86 11.10
C GLU A 235 -4.36 -11.77 9.91
N VAL A 236 -5.41 -12.60 10.02
CA VAL A 236 -5.89 -13.44 8.92
C VAL A 236 -6.38 -12.59 7.75
N TYR A 237 -7.16 -11.54 8.04
CA TYR A 237 -7.59 -10.61 7.00
C TYR A 237 -6.42 -9.93 6.31
N ASN A 238 -5.45 -9.39 7.08
CA ASN A 238 -4.27 -8.74 6.53
C ASN A 238 -3.42 -9.69 5.68
N TYR A 239 -3.39 -10.98 6.03
CA TYR A 239 -2.73 -12.00 5.23
C TYR A 239 -3.40 -12.18 3.86
N ILE A 240 -4.72 -12.38 3.82
CA ILE A 240 -5.49 -12.51 2.56
C ILE A 240 -5.35 -11.23 1.73
N ARG A 241 -5.49 -10.06 2.37
CA ARG A 241 -5.31 -8.76 1.73
C ARG A 241 -3.91 -8.63 1.10
N SER A 242 -2.86 -9.00 1.82
CA SER A 242 -1.47 -8.91 1.32
C SER A 242 -1.23 -9.81 0.10
N LEU A 243 -1.84 -11.00 0.05
CA LEU A 243 -1.79 -11.88 -1.12
C LEU A 243 -2.48 -11.25 -2.33
N VAL A 244 -3.64 -10.64 -2.12
CA VAL A 244 -4.37 -9.94 -3.19
C VAL A 244 -3.58 -8.72 -3.66
N GLU A 245 -3.04 -7.90 -2.75
CA GLU A 245 -2.19 -6.74 -3.08
C GLU A 245 -0.94 -7.15 -3.88
N GLU A 246 -0.29 -8.24 -3.51
CA GLU A 246 0.85 -8.77 -4.26
C GLU A 246 0.44 -9.21 -5.67
N SER A 247 -0.70 -9.90 -5.80
CA SER A 247 -1.24 -10.35 -7.08
C SER A 247 -1.69 -9.20 -7.98
N VAL A 248 -2.30 -8.15 -7.42
CA VAL A 248 -2.66 -6.93 -8.16
C VAL A 248 -1.40 -6.25 -8.72
N ARG A 249 -0.33 -6.13 -7.91
CA ARG A 249 0.97 -5.61 -8.38
C ARG A 249 1.67 -6.51 -9.39
N ALA A 250 1.25 -7.77 -9.52
CA ALA A 250 1.71 -8.67 -10.57
C ALA A 250 0.93 -8.47 -11.89
N GLY A 251 -0.29 -7.92 -11.83
CA GLY A 251 -1.15 -7.63 -13.00
C GLY A 251 -2.51 -8.33 -12.98
N VAL A 252 -2.89 -8.96 -11.87
CA VAL A 252 -4.20 -9.61 -11.71
C VAL A 252 -5.28 -8.57 -11.39
N THR A 253 -6.36 -8.55 -12.16
CA THR A 253 -7.45 -7.55 -12.01
C THR A 253 -8.76 -8.15 -11.50
N VAL A 254 -8.99 -9.45 -11.74
CA VAL A 254 -10.19 -10.16 -11.31
C VAL A 254 -9.82 -11.30 -10.39
N PHE A 255 -10.51 -11.44 -9.26
CA PHE A 255 -10.26 -12.49 -8.28
C PHE A 255 -11.49 -13.36 -8.05
N VAL A 256 -11.29 -14.66 -8.01
CA VAL A 256 -12.31 -15.64 -7.63
C VAL A 256 -12.03 -16.07 -6.19
N LEU A 257 -12.93 -15.69 -5.28
CA LEU A 257 -12.81 -15.94 -3.84
C LEU A 257 -13.55 -17.24 -3.46
N GLU A 258 -12.83 -18.34 -3.34
CA GLU A 258 -13.38 -19.62 -2.88
C GLU A 258 -13.21 -19.77 -1.36
N GLY A 259 -14.08 -20.57 -0.71
CA GLY A 259 -13.93 -20.90 0.71
C GLY A 259 -14.11 -19.69 1.63
N THR A 260 -15.00 -18.77 1.26
CA THR A 260 -15.36 -17.58 2.03
C THR A 260 -16.42 -17.85 3.10
N GLU A 261 -16.93 -19.06 3.18
CA GLU A 261 -17.89 -19.49 4.19
C GLU A 261 -17.32 -20.68 4.96
N LEU A 262 -17.24 -20.54 6.28
CA LEU A 262 -16.87 -21.64 7.16
C LEU A 262 -17.99 -22.68 7.32
N PRO A 263 -17.64 -23.96 7.55
CA PRO A 263 -18.62 -24.97 7.93
C PRO A 263 -19.41 -24.53 9.17
N GLN A 264 -20.73 -24.77 9.19
CA GLN A 264 -21.59 -24.39 10.33
C GLN A 264 -21.10 -25.00 11.66
N ALA A 265 -20.47 -26.18 11.59
CA ALA A 265 -19.89 -26.86 12.74
C ALA A 265 -18.65 -26.15 13.33
N ALA A 266 -18.04 -25.20 12.60
CA ALA A 266 -16.91 -24.41 13.06
C ALA A 266 -17.31 -23.27 14.00
N GLY A 267 -18.58 -22.87 14.00
CA GLY A 267 -19.14 -21.81 14.85
C GLY A 267 -19.73 -20.63 14.06
N THR A 268 -20.08 -19.57 14.77
CA THR A 268 -20.57 -18.31 14.20
C THR A 268 -19.48 -17.25 14.30
N PHE A 269 -19.24 -16.54 13.21
CA PHE A 269 -18.22 -15.49 13.09
C PHE A 269 -18.84 -14.24 12.48
N ASN A 270 -18.34 -13.08 12.87
CA ASN A 270 -18.90 -11.80 12.43
C ASN A 270 -18.51 -11.45 10.99
N HIS A 271 -17.32 -11.89 10.57
CA HIS A 271 -16.75 -11.59 9.25
C HIS A 271 -16.79 -12.79 8.28
N ASN A 272 -17.78 -13.68 8.43
CA ASN A 272 -17.96 -14.83 7.55
C ASN A 272 -18.77 -14.45 6.30
N GLY A 273 -18.40 -15.01 5.16
CA GLY A 273 -19.13 -14.87 3.90
C GLY A 273 -18.46 -13.95 2.89
N PHE A 274 -18.76 -14.21 1.61
CA PHE A 274 -18.23 -13.47 0.47
C PHE A 274 -18.57 -11.97 0.54
N ALA A 275 -19.79 -11.62 0.94
CA ALA A 275 -20.25 -10.22 0.93
C ALA A 275 -19.45 -9.32 1.87
N ASP A 276 -19.08 -9.81 3.06
CA ASP A 276 -18.29 -9.02 4.01
C ASP A 276 -16.83 -8.93 3.57
N LEU A 277 -16.24 -10.05 3.16
CA LEU A 277 -14.84 -10.10 2.71
C LEU A 277 -14.61 -9.23 1.46
N SER A 278 -15.45 -9.40 0.43
CA SER A 278 -15.35 -8.62 -0.81
C SER A 278 -15.53 -7.12 -0.56
N LYS A 279 -16.45 -6.72 0.31
CA LYS A 279 -16.66 -5.31 0.67
C LYS A 279 -15.43 -4.72 1.36
N ARG A 280 -14.83 -5.44 2.30
CA ARG A 280 -13.61 -5.00 2.99
C ARG A 280 -12.43 -4.91 2.03
N LEU A 281 -12.22 -5.93 1.19
CA LEU A 281 -11.17 -5.92 0.18
C LEU A 281 -11.33 -4.78 -0.83
N THR A 282 -12.56 -4.54 -1.31
CA THR A 282 -12.86 -3.42 -2.23
C THR A 282 -12.64 -2.06 -1.57
N ALA A 283 -12.95 -1.92 -0.28
CA ALA A 283 -12.70 -0.69 0.46
C ALA A 283 -11.20 -0.38 0.60
N ASP A 284 -10.37 -1.41 0.76
CA ASP A 284 -8.93 -1.28 0.97
C ASP A 284 -8.13 -1.19 -0.35
N LEU A 285 -8.56 -1.91 -1.39
CA LEU A 285 -7.87 -2.02 -2.68
C LEU A 285 -8.39 -1.05 -3.76
N GLY A 286 -9.57 -0.49 -3.57
CA GLY A 286 -10.22 0.39 -4.54
C GLY A 286 -11.10 -0.35 -5.56
N GLN A 287 -11.57 0.40 -6.56
CA GLN A 287 -12.53 -0.06 -7.58
C GLN A 287 -11.87 -0.72 -8.81
N ASP A 288 -10.53 -0.74 -8.86
CA ASP A 288 -9.79 -1.29 -10.01
C ASP A 288 -9.74 -2.82 -10.01
N VAL A 289 -10.26 -3.46 -8.95
CA VAL A 289 -10.26 -4.90 -8.74
C VAL A 289 -11.68 -5.42 -8.61
N LYS A 290 -12.00 -6.52 -9.31
CA LYS A 290 -13.31 -7.19 -9.22
C LYS A 290 -13.19 -8.51 -8.47
N PHE A 291 -14.09 -8.74 -7.52
CA PHE A 291 -14.20 -10.00 -6.78
C PHE A 291 -15.43 -10.79 -7.24
N LEU A 292 -15.24 -12.07 -7.48
CA LEU A 292 -16.28 -13.00 -7.91
C LEU A 292 -16.38 -14.17 -6.93
N GLN A 293 -17.61 -14.58 -6.65
CA GLN A 293 -17.92 -15.77 -5.89
C GLN A 293 -18.06 -16.97 -6.85
N PRO A 294 -17.30 -18.05 -6.66
CA PRO A 294 -17.46 -19.25 -7.46
C PRO A 294 -18.77 -19.97 -7.09
N VAL A 295 -19.55 -20.33 -8.11
CA VAL A 295 -20.68 -21.25 -8.00
C VAL A 295 -20.19 -22.60 -8.51
N ALA A 296 -19.93 -23.52 -7.58
CA ALA A 296 -19.37 -24.83 -7.91
C ALA A 296 -20.36 -25.70 -8.69
N VAL A 297 -19.93 -26.18 -9.85
CA VAL A 297 -20.70 -27.07 -10.73
C VAL A 297 -19.82 -28.25 -11.12
N ASN A 298 -20.08 -29.41 -10.53
CA ASN A 298 -19.35 -30.63 -10.87
C ASN A 298 -20.06 -31.35 -12.01
N ILE A 299 -19.39 -31.60 -13.13
CA ILE A 299 -19.91 -32.36 -14.28
C ILE A 299 -19.15 -33.67 -14.35
N THR A 300 -19.85 -34.79 -14.21
CA THR A 300 -19.22 -36.12 -14.22
C THR A 300 -19.43 -36.86 -15.54
N SER A 301 -20.36 -36.42 -16.37
CA SER A 301 -20.68 -37.07 -17.64
C SER A 301 -19.59 -36.88 -18.69
N THR A 302 -19.38 -37.91 -19.51
CA THR A 302 -18.48 -37.88 -20.68
C THR A 302 -19.22 -38.13 -22.00
N ALA A 303 -20.45 -38.64 -21.94
CA ALA A 303 -21.31 -38.84 -23.10
C ALA A 303 -22.02 -37.53 -23.48
N THR A 304 -22.03 -37.18 -24.77
CA THR A 304 -22.49 -35.88 -25.28
C THR A 304 -23.96 -35.55 -24.94
N ALA A 305 -24.83 -36.56 -24.95
CA ALA A 305 -26.25 -36.39 -24.64
C ALA A 305 -26.49 -36.10 -23.15
N ASP A 306 -25.80 -36.82 -22.28
CA ASP A 306 -25.88 -36.66 -20.82
C ASP A 306 -25.21 -35.36 -20.37
N LEU A 307 -24.08 -35.00 -21.00
CA LEU A 307 -23.40 -33.72 -20.82
C LEU A 307 -24.34 -32.54 -21.09
N LYS A 308 -25.06 -32.57 -22.23
CA LYS A 308 -26.00 -31.50 -22.58
C LYS A 308 -27.10 -31.34 -21.54
N LYS A 309 -27.61 -32.45 -21.01
CA LYS A 309 -28.64 -32.44 -19.96
C LYS A 309 -28.07 -31.99 -18.61
N GLU A 310 -26.90 -32.44 -18.23
CA GLU A 310 -26.26 -32.10 -16.96
C GLU A 310 -25.85 -30.62 -16.90
N VAL A 311 -25.26 -30.09 -17.98
CA VAL A 311 -25.03 -28.64 -18.13
C VAL A 311 -26.37 -27.90 -18.11
N ALA A 312 -27.41 -28.50 -18.70
CA ALA A 312 -28.74 -27.89 -18.72
C ALA A 312 -29.38 -27.70 -17.36
N ASP A 313 -29.28 -28.73 -16.53
CA ASP A 313 -29.89 -28.78 -15.22
C ASP A 313 -29.07 -28.00 -14.18
N LYS A 314 -27.74 -27.93 -14.34
CA LYS A 314 -26.84 -27.27 -13.37
C LYS A 314 -26.55 -25.80 -13.68
N CYS A 315 -26.55 -25.40 -14.96
CA CYS A 315 -26.32 -24.02 -15.39
C CYS A 315 -27.61 -23.42 -15.93
N THR A 316 -28.64 -23.28 -15.09
CA THR A 316 -30.00 -22.88 -15.50
C THR A 316 -30.14 -21.39 -15.80
N GLN A 317 -29.35 -20.53 -15.16
CA GLN A 317 -29.34 -19.08 -15.35
C GLN A 317 -27.90 -18.58 -15.47
N ASN A 318 -27.66 -17.43 -16.11
CA ASN A 318 -26.34 -16.83 -16.07
C ASN A 318 -25.99 -16.39 -14.63
N PRO A 319 -24.72 -16.50 -14.22
CA PRO A 319 -24.33 -16.07 -12.89
C PRO A 319 -24.51 -14.56 -12.75
N ASN A 320 -24.82 -14.10 -11.54
CA ASN A 320 -24.97 -12.68 -11.24
C ASN A 320 -23.64 -11.92 -11.46
N GLU A 321 -23.67 -10.59 -11.43
CA GLU A 321 -22.51 -9.73 -11.69
C GLU A 321 -21.27 -10.02 -10.80
N ASN A 322 -21.49 -10.58 -9.60
CA ASN A 322 -20.45 -10.96 -8.64
C ASN A 322 -20.22 -12.47 -8.57
N GLN A 323 -20.70 -13.25 -9.53
CA GLN A 323 -20.60 -14.71 -9.52
C GLN A 323 -19.93 -15.22 -10.80
N ILE A 324 -19.26 -16.36 -10.68
CA ILE A 324 -18.68 -17.09 -11.81
C ILE A 324 -18.97 -18.57 -11.64
N TYR A 325 -19.35 -19.26 -12.70
CA TYR A 325 -19.48 -20.72 -12.65
C TYR A 325 -18.10 -21.36 -12.55
N ALA A 326 -17.79 -22.05 -11.46
CA ALA A 326 -16.59 -22.86 -11.31
C ALA A 326 -16.94 -24.30 -11.67
N ILE A 327 -16.64 -24.70 -12.91
CA ILE A 327 -17.08 -25.95 -13.51
C ILE A 327 -15.93 -26.95 -13.48
N THR A 328 -16.08 -28.00 -12.67
CA THR A 328 -15.14 -29.12 -12.65
C THR A 328 -15.62 -30.17 -13.63
N CYS A 329 -14.81 -30.50 -14.65
CA CYS A 329 -15.17 -31.51 -15.64
C CYS A 329 -13.95 -32.28 -16.16
N PRO A 330 -14.12 -33.56 -16.57
CA PRO A 330 -13.03 -34.33 -17.16
C PRO A 330 -12.40 -33.62 -18.37
N GLU A 331 -11.07 -33.71 -18.52
CA GLU A 331 -10.29 -33.11 -19.62
C GLU A 331 -10.92 -33.35 -21.01
N LYS A 332 -11.36 -34.60 -21.26
CA LYS A 332 -12.01 -35.00 -22.53
C LYS A 332 -13.31 -34.26 -22.82
N SER A 333 -14.01 -33.79 -21.78
CA SER A 333 -15.28 -33.08 -21.87
C SER A 333 -15.10 -31.56 -21.90
N ARG A 334 -13.92 -31.01 -21.58
CA ARG A 334 -13.69 -29.56 -21.44
C ARG A 334 -14.13 -28.75 -22.65
N ARG A 335 -13.74 -29.15 -23.87
CA ARG A 335 -14.13 -28.46 -25.11
C ARG A 335 -15.63 -28.54 -25.39
N ALA A 336 -16.24 -29.69 -25.12
CA ALA A 336 -17.68 -29.90 -25.32
C ALA A 336 -18.52 -29.10 -24.31
N VAL A 337 -18.11 -29.06 -23.04
CA VAL A 337 -18.74 -28.26 -21.99
C VAL A 337 -18.66 -26.77 -22.33
N LYS A 338 -17.50 -26.29 -22.79
CA LYS A 338 -17.33 -24.91 -23.26
C LYS A 338 -18.33 -24.57 -24.37
N GLN A 339 -18.39 -25.40 -25.41
CA GLN A 339 -19.29 -25.15 -26.54
C GLN A 339 -20.76 -25.11 -26.09
N LEU A 340 -21.16 -25.98 -25.16
CA LEU A 340 -22.53 -25.97 -24.61
C LEU A 340 -22.84 -24.71 -23.79
N LEU A 341 -21.85 -24.14 -23.10
CA LEU A 341 -22.00 -22.88 -22.36
C LEU A 341 -22.07 -21.69 -23.32
N ASP A 342 -21.23 -21.70 -24.36
CA ASP A 342 -21.21 -20.68 -25.42
C ASP A 342 -22.55 -20.67 -26.18
N ASP A 343 -23.07 -21.84 -26.58
CA ASP A 343 -24.36 -22.00 -27.26
C ASP A 343 -25.55 -21.50 -26.40
N ARG A 344 -25.37 -21.46 -25.08
CA ARG A 344 -26.36 -20.96 -24.12
C ARG A 344 -26.24 -19.48 -23.81
N GLY A 345 -25.19 -18.82 -24.31
CA GLY A 345 -24.91 -17.42 -24.01
C GLY A 345 -24.37 -17.20 -22.59
N CYS A 346 -23.73 -18.20 -21.99
CA CYS A 346 -23.00 -18.02 -20.74
C CYS A 346 -21.69 -17.28 -21.01
N THR A 347 -21.53 -16.09 -20.43
CA THR A 347 -20.35 -15.24 -20.66
C THR A 347 -19.34 -15.26 -19.51
N CYS A 348 -19.72 -15.80 -18.34
CA CYS A 348 -18.88 -15.89 -17.14
C CYS A 348 -18.78 -17.32 -16.62
N TYR A 349 -17.66 -17.99 -16.91
CA TYR A 349 -17.37 -19.32 -16.38
C TYR A 349 -15.86 -19.57 -16.29
N LEU A 350 -15.50 -20.43 -15.35
CA LEU A 350 -14.17 -20.96 -15.11
C LEU A 350 -14.26 -22.48 -15.24
N ILE A 351 -13.56 -23.06 -16.20
CA ILE A 351 -13.48 -24.52 -16.33
C ILE A 351 -12.20 -25.02 -15.66
N THR A 352 -12.36 -25.99 -14.78
CA THR A 352 -11.30 -26.71 -14.08
C THR A 352 -11.42 -28.20 -14.38
N GLU A 353 -10.31 -28.92 -14.23
CA GLU A 353 -10.27 -30.39 -14.39
C GLU A 353 -10.62 -31.12 -13.10
#